data_AF-A0A424YU52-F1
#
_entry.id   AF-A0A424YU52-F1
#
_cell.length_a   1.000
_cell.length_b   1.000
_cell.length_c   1.000
_cell.angle_alpha   90.00
_cell.angle_beta   90.00
_cell.angle_gamma   90.00
#
_symmetry.space_group_name_H-M   'P 1'
#
loop_
_entity.id
_entity.type
_entity.pdbx_description
1 polymer ?
#
loop_
_entity_poly.entity_id
_entity_poly.type
_entity_poly.pdbx_seq_one_letter_code
_entity_poly.pdbx_strand_id
1 'polypeptide(L)'
;VTYQHSIEMPDQLAEQRSMITSDEEERQRLGYHVTRHYTPSGDRKFYAAQAGDRSILNLSYDHSGKIVSINHGPIPSNRDEPISGFTLCTACNRWILGRNGVAEHLDQTNEMKKCWRRGTEENIIQNILLYTDTRHDVIKIDVPEMYDETGEPIDDILFTPFIKTLAQAIIEGIQISLNVDVDEVKYLLMVNPQDNNRSSIVLYETSEGGAGILESIVTRSIFHRIVSEALVILHEYEEKQCDRACYECLCNYYNQSDHDILDRKLVLPLLRDLLTADVRVVKDTSPTTVNHYEHLISQCESSLEKQVLTAIYQYGLPLPDSAQEIISENDE
;
A
#
# COMPACT_ATOMS: atom_id res chain seq x y z
N VAL A 1 18.05 12.49 -8.55
CA VAL A 1 18.38 13.15 -7.27
C VAL A 1 18.70 12.06 -6.27
N THR A 2 19.88 12.09 -5.66
CA THR A 2 20.22 11.15 -4.58
C THR A 2 19.75 11.80 -3.28
N TYR A 3 18.70 11.28 -2.67
CA TYR A 3 18.22 11.78 -1.39
C TYR A 3 19.19 11.35 -0.28
N GLN A 4 19.89 12.31 0.33
CA GLN A 4 20.89 12.05 1.37
C GLN A 4 20.33 12.20 2.79
N HIS A 5 19.13 12.79 2.92
CA HIS A 5 18.53 13.12 4.20
C HIS A 5 17.05 12.75 4.20
N SER A 6 16.63 12.04 5.25
CA SER A 6 15.23 11.81 5.58
C SER A 6 14.98 12.15 7.04
N ILE A 7 13.77 12.59 7.35
CA ILE A 7 13.34 12.86 8.71
C ILE A 7 11.89 12.39 8.86
N GLU A 8 11.60 11.73 9.98
CA GLU A 8 10.23 11.44 10.35
C GLU A 8 9.47 12.76 10.52
N MET A 9 8.26 12.85 9.98
CA MET A 9 7.48 14.07 9.98
C MET A 9 7.29 14.57 11.41
N PRO A 10 7.95 15.67 11.82
CA PRO A 10 7.92 16.08 13.22
C PRO A 10 6.68 16.91 13.49
N ASP A 11 6.36 17.12 14.77
CA ASP A 11 5.36 18.09 15.19
C ASP A 11 5.65 19.46 14.56
N GLN A 12 4.65 20.02 13.89
CA GLN A 12 4.77 21.30 13.20
C GLN A 12 4.08 22.41 13.98
N LEU A 13 4.71 23.58 14.03
CA LEU A 13 4.08 24.80 14.52
C LEU A 13 3.28 25.45 13.38
N ALA A 14 1.97 25.58 13.55
CA ALA A 14 1.14 26.38 12.65
C ALA A 14 1.21 27.87 13.05
N GLU A 15 1.52 28.73 12.08
CA GLU A 15 1.50 30.19 12.25
C GLU A 15 0.35 30.79 11.42
N GLN A 16 -0.45 31.68 12.02
CA GLN A 16 -1.48 32.40 11.27
C GLN A 16 -0.81 33.42 10.32
N ARG A 17 -1.22 33.40 9.05
CA ARG A 17 -0.82 34.38 8.04
C ARG A 17 -2.04 34.98 7.36
N SER A 18 -1.95 36.26 7.00
CA SER A 18 -3.04 37.03 6.38
C SER A 18 -2.96 37.12 4.86
N MET A 19 -1.85 36.69 4.25
CA MET A 19 -1.65 36.71 2.81
C MET A 19 -1.29 35.32 2.31
N ILE A 20 -1.95 34.90 1.24
CA ILE A 20 -1.63 33.70 0.48
C ILE A 20 -0.70 34.13 -0.65
N THR A 21 0.46 33.51 -0.73
CA THR A 21 1.44 33.77 -1.81
C THR A 21 1.13 32.94 -3.05
N SER A 22 1.58 33.40 -4.22
CA SER A 22 1.47 32.61 -5.47
C SER A 22 2.07 31.20 -5.32
N ASP A 23 3.20 31.08 -4.61
CA ASP A 23 3.83 29.79 -4.32
C ASP A 23 2.96 28.89 -3.43
N GLU A 24 2.20 29.47 -2.50
CA GLU A 24 1.28 28.71 -1.62
C GLU A 24 0.06 28.21 -2.40
N GLU A 25 -0.52 29.06 -3.25
CA GLU A 25 -1.63 28.69 -4.12
C GLU A 25 -1.23 27.58 -5.11
N GLU A 26 -0.05 27.69 -5.69
CA GLU A 26 0.48 26.67 -6.59
C GLU A 26 0.76 25.35 -5.88
N ARG A 27 1.29 25.38 -4.65
CA ARG A 27 1.44 24.17 -3.81
C ARG A 27 0.11 23.52 -3.46
N GLN A 28 -0.94 24.31 -3.21
CA GLN A 28 -2.28 23.76 -2.99
C GLN A 28 -2.83 23.10 -4.26
N ARG A 29 -2.55 23.67 -5.43
CA ARG A 29 -3.01 23.14 -6.72
C ARG A 29 -2.27 21.88 -7.16
N LEU A 30 -0.94 21.86 -7.08
CA LEU A 30 -0.10 20.76 -7.56
C LEU A 30 0.10 19.67 -6.51
N GLY A 31 0.09 20.04 -5.22
CA GLY A 31 0.30 19.12 -4.12
C GLY A 31 1.74 18.63 -4.00
N TYR A 32 1.88 17.39 -3.53
CA TYR A 32 3.14 16.77 -3.16
C TYR A 32 3.29 15.41 -3.82
N HIS A 33 4.52 15.03 -4.15
CA HIS A 33 4.80 13.69 -4.66
C HIS A 33 4.98 12.73 -3.48
N VAL A 34 3.97 11.90 -3.21
CA VAL A 34 3.96 10.96 -2.07
C VAL A 34 3.95 9.53 -2.59
N THR A 35 4.92 8.72 -2.14
CA THR A 35 4.96 7.28 -2.40
C THR A 35 4.67 6.50 -1.12
N ARG A 36 3.98 5.37 -1.21
CA ARG A 36 3.67 4.51 -0.08
C ARG A 36 4.28 3.13 -0.29
N HIS A 37 4.81 2.56 0.79
CA HIS A 37 5.49 1.28 0.77
C HIS A 37 4.98 0.41 1.91
N TYR A 38 4.79 -0.87 1.63
CA TYR A 38 4.34 -1.85 2.62
C TYR A 38 5.53 -2.69 3.09
N THR A 39 5.68 -2.81 4.40
CA THR A 39 6.58 -3.75 5.05
C THR A 39 5.73 -4.72 5.87
N PRO A 40 5.75 -6.03 5.54
CA PRO A 40 4.97 -7.01 6.28
C PRO A 40 5.44 -7.11 7.73
N SER A 41 4.50 -7.38 8.62
CA SER A 41 4.78 -7.84 9.97
C SER A 41 5.30 -9.29 9.95
N GLY A 42 5.76 -9.75 11.11
CA GLY A 42 6.23 -11.13 11.29
C GLY A 42 5.10 -12.17 11.31
N ASP A 43 3.85 -11.76 11.57
CA ASP A 43 2.71 -12.67 11.74
C ASP A 43 1.66 -12.42 10.66
N ARG A 44 1.67 -13.28 9.64
CA ARG A 44 0.75 -13.20 8.51
C ARG A 44 0.02 -14.52 8.31
N LYS A 45 -1.27 -14.42 8.02
CA LYS A 45 -2.10 -15.56 7.64
C LYS A 45 -2.21 -15.62 6.13
N PHE A 46 -1.97 -16.79 5.55
CA PHE A 46 -1.97 -16.97 4.11
C PHE A 46 -3.21 -17.74 3.68
N TYR A 47 -3.78 -17.33 2.55
CA TYR A 47 -4.97 -17.92 1.97
C TYR A 47 -4.79 -18.12 0.47
N ALA A 48 -5.49 -19.10 -0.08
CA ALA A 48 -5.64 -19.27 -1.52
C ALA A 48 -7.12 -19.30 -1.88
N ALA A 49 -7.50 -18.54 -2.90
CA ALA A 49 -8.79 -18.66 -3.56
C ALA A 49 -8.63 -19.68 -4.69
N GLN A 50 -9.27 -20.84 -4.57
CA GLN A 50 -9.06 -21.98 -5.47
C GLN A 50 -10.36 -22.46 -6.12
N ALA A 51 -10.29 -22.83 -7.40
CA ALA A 51 -11.35 -23.58 -8.08
C ALA A 51 -10.86 -25.01 -8.32
N GLY A 52 -11.32 -25.96 -7.50
CA GLY A 52 -10.75 -27.30 -7.46
C GLY A 52 -9.29 -27.25 -7.01
N ASP A 53 -8.38 -27.81 -7.83
CA ASP A 53 -6.93 -27.81 -7.55
C ASP A 53 -6.18 -26.60 -8.15
N ARG A 54 -6.88 -25.72 -8.89
CA ARG A 54 -6.28 -24.52 -9.50
C ARG A 54 -6.35 -23.35 -8.53
N SER A 55 -5.20 -22.80 -8.14
CA SER A 55 -5.14 -21.52 -7.42
C SER A 55 -5.41 -20.37 -8.38
N ILE A 56 -6.39 -19.53 -8.04
CA ILE A 56 -6.77 -18.34 -8.81
C ILE A 56 -6.06 -17.10 -8.25
N LEU A 57 -6.04 -16.93 -6.93
CA LEU A 57 -5.31 -15.86 -6.24
C LEU A 57 -4.72 -16.38 -4.93
N ASN A 58 -3.57 -15.83 -4.55
CA ASN A 58 -3.05 -15.99 -3.19
C ASN A 58 -3.22 -14.66 -2.43
N LEU A 59 -3.62 -14.76 -1.16
CA LEU A 59 -3.86 -13.64 -0.28
C LEU A 59 -2.99 -13.81 0.97
N SER A 60 -2.47 -12.70 1.51
CA SER A 60 -1.92 -12.71 2.87
C SER A 60 -2.53 -11.58 3.68
N TYR A 61 -3.13 -11.91 4.81
CA TYR A 61 -3.62 -10.96 5.79
C TYR A 61 -2.52 -10.68 6.83
N ASP A 62 -2.37 -9.41 7.15
CA ASP A 62 -1.44 -8.88 8.15
C ASP A 62 -2.17 -7.86 9.01
N HIS A 63 -2.33 -8.15 10.30
CA HIS A 63 -3.04 -7.29 11.25
C HIS A 63 -2.25 -6.02 11.61
N SER A 64 -0.92 -6.06 11.50
CA SER A 64 -0.06 -4.95 11.93
C SER A 64 0.98 -4.62 10.87
N GLY A 65 0.52 -4.60 9.62
CA GLY A 65 1.31 -4.27 8.46
C GLY A 65 1.78 -2.82 8.51
N LYS A 66 3.07 -2.60 8.25
CA LYS A 66 3.67 -1.27 8.30
C LYS A 66 3.55 -0.57 6.95
N ILE A 67 2.91 0.59 6.93
CA ILE A 67 2.79 1.46 5.75
C ILE A 67 3.69 2.68 5.93
N VAL A 68 4.75 2.77 5.14
CA VAL A 68 5.66 3.90 5.13
C VAL A 68 5.26 4.87 4.03
N SER A 69 4.81 6.05 4.40
CA SER A 69 4.49 7.13 3.46
C SER A 69 5.69 8.07 3.36
N ILE A 70 6.23 8.27 2.17
CA ILE A 70 7.38 9.14 1.90
C ILE A 70 6.91 10.30 1.04
N ASN A 71 7.00 11.51 1.58
CA ASN A 71 6.76 12.75 0.85
C ASN A 71 8.10 13.26 0.27
N HIS A 72 8.16 13.24 -1.06
CA HIS A 72 9.34 13.65 -1.83
C HIS A 72 9.46 15.16 -2.00
N GLY A 73 8.46 15.94 -1.57
CA GLY A 73 8.44 17.39 -1.75
C GLY A 73 7.31 17.85 -2.68
N PRO A 74 7.18 19.17 -2.86
CA PRO A 74 6.16 19.76 -3.71
C PRO A 74 6.39 19.38 -5.18
N ILE A 75 5.30 19.11 -5.90
CA ILE A 75 5.37 18.84 -7.34
C ILE A 75 5.68 20.16 -8.04
N PRO A 76 6.76 20.23 -8.86
CA PRO A 76 7.11 21.45 -9.57
C PRO A 76 6.11 21.75 -10.69
N SER A 77 5.89 23.04 -10.96
CA SER A 77 5.01 23.51 -12.05
C SER A 77 5.55 23.12 -13.42
N ASN A 78 6.87 23.13 -13.55
CA ASN A 78 7.58 22.67 -14.73
C ASN A 78 7.88 21.18 -14.57
N ARG A 79 7.34 20.36 -15.48
CA ARG A 79 7.49 18.90 -15.44
C ARG A 79 8.93 18.41 -15.66
N ASP A 80 9.77 19.24 -16.28
CA ASP A 80 11.18 18.91 -16.53
C ASP A 80 12.06 19.20 -15.30
N GLU A 81 11.53 19.89 -14.29
CA GLU A 81 12.28 20.16 -13.06
C GLU A 81 12.24 18.95 -12.12
N PRO A 82 13.40 18.57 -11.53
CA PRO A 82 13.43 17.48 -10.58
C PRO A 82 12.75 17.89 -9.27
N ILE A 83 12.09 16.92 -8.65
CA ILE A 83 11.57 17.05 -7.29
C ILE A 83 12.77 17.24 -6.34
N SER A 84 12.74 18.29 -5.52
CA SER A 84 13.88 18.79 -4.74
C SER A 84 13.77 18.56 -3.23
N GLY A 85 12.82 17.76 -2.75
CA GLY A 85 12.60 17.55 -1.32
C GLY A 85 12.18 18.83 -0.60
N PHE A 86 12.48 18.84 0.70
CA PHE A 86 12.27 19.99 1.58
C PHE A 86 13.61 20.61 1.96
N THR A 87 13.59 21.92 2.25
CA THR A 87 14.75 22.65 2.73
C THR A 87 14.47 23.20 4.14
N LEU A 88 15.41 23.00 5.06
CA LEU A 88 15.31 23.44 6.46
C LEU A 88 16.49 24.34 6.81
N CYS A 89 16.22 25.45 7.50
CA CYS A 89 17.25 26.23 8.16
C CYS A 89 17.37 25.82 9.63
N THR A 90 18.48 25.21 10.01
CA THR A 90 18.74 24.75 11.40
C THR A 90 19.03 25.88 12.37
N ALA A 91 19.32 27.09 11.88
CA ALA A 91 19.50 28.27 12.74
C ALA A 91 18.17 28.77 13.32
N CYS A 92 17.10 28.73 12.52
CA CYS A 92 15.79 29.28 12.88
C CYS A 92 14.64 28.27 12.88
N ASN A 93 14.93 27.01 12.56
CA ASN A 93 14.00 25.87 12.48
C ASN A 93 12.80 26.12 11.57
N ARG A 94 12.99 26.85 10.47
CA ARG A 94 11.94 27.10 9.47
C ARG A 94 12.18 26.31 8.20
N TRP A 95 11.10 25.72 7.70
CA TRP A 95 11.03 25.20 6.34
C TRP A 95 11.13 26.36 5.35
N ILE A 96 12.09 26.26 4.46
CA ILE A 96 12.30 27.19 3.35
C ILE A 96 11.59 26.61 2.14
N LEU A 97 10.64 27.38 1.61
CA LEU A 97 9.80 26.98 0.51
C LEU A 97 10.03 27.92 -0.69
N GLY A 98 9.76 27.41 -1.89
CA GLY A 98 9.89 28.17 -3.14
C GLY A 98 11.29 28.12 -3.74
N ARG A 99 11.38 28.35 -5.06
CA ARG A 99 12.61 28.18 -5.85
C ARG A 99 13.77 29.06 -5.36
N ASN A 100 13.48 30.32 -5.00
CA ASN A 100 14.47 31.28 -4.50
C ASN A 100 14.49 31.38 -2.97
N GLY A 101 13.81 30.46 -2.28
CA GLY A 101 13.58 30.57 -0.84
C GLY A 101 14.86 30.69 -0.03
N VAL A 102 15.93 29.97 -0.40
CA VAL A 102 17.22 30.04 0.31
C VAL A 102 17.88 31.40 0.15
N ALA A 103 17.93 31.93 -1.08
CA ALA A 103 18.52 33.24 -1.35
C ALA A 103 17.75 34.35 -0.61
N GLU A 104 16.41 34.33 -0.67
CA GLU A 104 15.55 35.27 0.06
C GLU A 104 15.67 35.14 1.58
N HIS A 105 15.90 33.92 2.08
CA HIS A 105 16.06 33.66 3.51
C HIS A 105 17.40 34.14 4.07
N LEU A 106 18.47 34.01 3.29
CA LEU A 106 19.81 34.44 3.69
C LEU A 106 20.04 35.94 3.45
N ASP A 107 19.23 36.58 2.60
CA ASP A 107 19.26 38.03 2.39
C ASP A 107 18.77 38.81 3.63
N GLN A 108 19.71 39.45 4.33
CA GLN A 108 19.44 40.24 5.54
C GLN A 108 18.59 41.50 5.27
N THR A 109 18.49 41.93 4.01
CA THR A 109 17.68 43.08 3.59
C THR A 109 16.21 42.70 3.36
N ASN A 110 15.89 41.41 3.22
CA ASN A 110 14.54 40.92 3.02
C ASN A 110 13.75 40.86 4.33
N GLU A 111 13.05 41.93 4.69
CA GLU A 111 12.33 42.01 5.98
C GLU A 111 11.26 40.94 6.18
N MET A 112 10.70 40.38 5.10
CA MET A 112 9.60 39.42 5.17
C MET A 112 10.08 37.97 5.33
N LYS A 113 11.14 37.57 4.60
CA LYS A 113 11.56 36.17 4.49
C LYS A 113 12.91 35.85 5.15
N LYS A 114 13.66 36.86 5.60
CA LYS A 114 14.98 36.66 6.21
C LYS A 114 14.99 35.72 7.41
N CYS A 115 16.13 35.08 7.62
CA CYS A 115 16.43 34.33 8.82
C CYS A 115 16.52 35.28 10.03
N TRP A 116 15.53 35.22 10.93
CA TRP A 116 15.53 36.04 12.15
C TRP A 116 16.69 35.70 13.11
N ARG A 117 17.29 34.51 12.98
CA ARG A 117 18.48 34.06 13.71
C ARG A 117 19.80 34.33 12.97
N ARG A 118 19.76 34.99 11.80
CA ARG A 118 20.93 35.28 10.94
C ARG A 118 21.73 34.03 10.56
N GLY A 119 21.01 32.97 10.16
CA GLY A 119 21.63 31.76 9.63
C GLY A 119 22.46 32.03 8.38
N THR A 120 23.40 31.15 8.10
CA THR A 120 24.27 31.14 6.92
C THR A 120 24.01 29.90 6.07
N GLU A 121 24.71 29.75 4.94
CA GLU A 121 24.60 28.54 4.09
C GLU A 121 24.89 27.24 4.86
N GLU A 122 25.78 27.28 5.85
CA GLU A 122 26.10 26.11 6.71
C GLU A 122 24.90 25.62 7.52
N ASN A 123 23.89 26.46 7.72
CA ASN A 123 22.67 26.09 8.45
C ASN A 123 21.57 25.54 7.53
N ILE A 124 21.80 25.49 6.22
CA ILE A 124 20.80 25.07 5.24
C ILE A 124 20.98 23.60 4.92
N ILE A 125 19.95 22.82 5.19
CA ILE A 125 19.87 21.41 4.79
C ILE A 125 18.82 21.31 3.69
N GLN A 126 19.21 20.80 2.53
CA GLN A 126 18.35 20.64 1.35
C GLN A 126 18.07 19.16 1.05
N ASN A 127 17.14 18.89 0.13
CA ASN A 127 16.79 17.54 -0.33
C ASN A 127 16.35 16.60 0.81
N ILE A 128 15.67 17.15 1.82
CA ILE A 128 15.11 16.38 2.92
C ILE A 128 13.84 15.69 2.45
N LEU A 129 13.74 14.38 2.69
CA LEU A 129 12.48 13.64 2.57
C LEU A 129 11.75 13.62 3.90
N LEU A 130 10.43 13.83 3.89
CA LEU A 130 9.60 13.61 5.06
C LEU A 130 8.97 12.22 4.96
N TYR A 131 8.95 11.46 6.06
CA TYR A 131 8.24 10.19 6.09
C TYR A 131 7.38 10.04 7.33
N THR A 132 6.34 9.21 7.23
CA THR A 132 5.58 8.71 8.37
C THR A 132 5.58 7.19 8.33
N ASP A 133 5.46 6.58 9.50
CA ASP A 133 5.39 5.15 9.70
C ASP A 133 4.15 4.83 10.53
N THR A 134 3.20 4.09 9.96
CA THR A 134 1.93 3.75 10.59
C THR A 134 1.62 2.27 10.41
N ARG A 135 0.85 1.70 11.35
CA ARG A 135 0.47 0.27 11.35
C ARG A 135 -1.01 0.10 11.05
N HIS A 136 -1.31 -0.80 10.12
CA HIS A 136 -2.65 -1.02 9.60
C HIS A 136 -2.95 -2.50 9.39
N ASP A 137 -4.23 -2.82 9.36
CA ASP A 137 -4.71 -4.05 8.73
C ASP A 137 -4.41 -3.98 7.23
N VAL A 138 -3.83 -5.06 6.70
CA VAL A 138 -3.38 -5.16 5.32
C VAL A 138 -3.80 -6.50 4.72
N ILE A 139 -4.32 -6.48 3.50
CA ILE A 139 -4.40 -7.65 2.62
C ILE A 139 -3.49 -7.43 1.43
N LYS A 140 -2.52 -8.32 1.26
CA LYS A 140 -1.78 -8.44 0.01
C LYS A 140 -2.43 -9.48 -0.87
N ILE A 141 -2.64 -9.15 -2.14
CA ILE A 141 -3.18 -10.01 -3.19
C ILE A 141 -2.09 -10.24 -4.22
N ASP A 142 -1.66 -11.49 -4.33
CA ASP A 142 -0.74 -11.95 -5.36
C ASP A 142 -1.55 -12.48 -6.54
N VAL A 143 -1.51 -11.72 -7.64
CA VAL A 143 -2.18 -12.08 -8.89
C VAL A 143 -1.23 -12.98 -9.69
N PRO A 144 -1.66 -14.20 -10.10
CA PRO A 144 -0.81 -15.08 -10.87
C PRO A 144 -0.54 -14.50 -12.26
N GLU A 145 0.40 -15.12 -12.97
CA GLU A 145 0.59 -14.83 -14.38
C GLU A 145 -0.69 -15.17 -15.14
N MET A 146 -1.17 -14.18 -15.88
CA MET A 146 -2.34 -14.32 -16.72
C MET A 146 -1.87 -14.70 -18.12
N TYR A 147 -2.57 -15.64 -18.73
CA TYR A 147 -2.31 -16.08 -20.10
C TYR A 147 -3.53 -15.74 -20.96
N ASP A 148 -3.29 -15.39 -22.22
CA ASP A 148 -4.35 -15.18 -23.19
C ASP A 148 -4.99 -16.51 -23.65
N GLU A 149 -5.95 -16.43 -24.58
CA GLU A 149 -6.62 -17.62 -25.12
C GLU A 149 -5.68 -18.59 -25.86
N THR A 150 -4.49 -18.13 -26.24
CA THR A 150 -3.45 -18.92 -26.93
C THR A 150 -2.45 -19.55 -25.95
N GLY A 151 -2.52 -19.18 -24.67
CA GLY A 151 -1.60 -19.63 -23.62
C GLY A 151 -0.31 -18.80 -23.51
N GLU A 152 -0.25 -17.64 -24.17
CA GLU A 152 0.87 -16.71 -24.03
C GLU A 152 0.63 -15.74 -22.87
N PRO A 153 1.66 -15.34 -22.09
CA PRO A 153 1.50 -14.34 -21.04
C PRO A 153 0.91 -13.05 -21.59
N ILE A 154 -0.02 -12.45 -20.84
CA ILE A 154 -0.57 -11.13 -21.19
C ILE A 154 0.59 -10.13 -21.24
N ASP A 155 0.62 -9.31 -22.31
CA ASP A 155 1.62 -8.25 -22.51
C ASP A 155 1.76 -7.36 -21.26
N ASP A 156 3.00 -7.05 -20.88
CA ASP A 156 3.33 -6.12 -19.79
C ASP A 156 2.57 -4.79 -19.91
N ILE A 157 2.30 -4.34 -21.14
CA ILE A 157 1.52 -3.13 -21.44
C ILE A 157 0.09 -3.21 -20.87
N LEU A 158 -0.52 -4.39 -20.87
CA LEU A 158 -1.88 -4.61 -20.37
C LEU A 158 -1.91 -4.94 -18.86
N PHE A 159 -0.77 -5.31 -18.27
CA PHE A 159 -0.71 -5.66 -16.84
C PHE A 159 -1.07 -4.49 -15.93
N THR A 160 -0.57 -3.28 -16.21
CA THR A 160 -0.88 -2.08 -15.41
C THR A 160 -2.37 -1.70 -15.46
N PRO A 161 -3.01 -1.58 -16.65
CA PRO A 161 -4.46 -1.45 -16.77
C PRO A 161 -5.23 -2.50 -15.98
N PHE A 162 -4.85 -3.78 -16.12
CA PHE A 162 -5.52 -4.89 -15.46
C PHE A 162 -5.42 -4.82 -13.94
N ILE A 163 -4.22 -4.67 -13.36
CA ILE A 163 -4.03 -4.71 -11.91
C ILE A 163 -4.68 -3.52 -11.21
N LYS A 164 -4.64 -2.32 -11.83
CA LYS A 164 -5.33 -1.14 -11.30
C LYS A 164 -6.85 -1.27 -11.38
N THR A 165 -7.35 -1.80 -12.49
CA THR A 165 -8.78 -2.11 -12.64
C THR A 165 -9.22 -3.14 -11.58
N LEU A 166 -8.40 -4.17 -11.33
CA LEU A 166 -8.72 -5.21 -10.35
C LEU A 166 -8.73 -4.65 -8.94
N ALA A 167 -7.71 -3.87 -8.57
CA ALA A 167 -7.64 -3.21 -7.27
C ALA A 167 -8.87 -2.31 -7.04
N GLN A 168 -9.23 -1.51 -8.05
CA GLN A 168 -10.40 -0.64 -7.97
C GLN A 168 -11.70 -1.46 -7.85
N ALA A 169 -11.91 -2.47 -8.69
CA ALA A 169 -13.11 -3.30 -8.64
C ALA A 169 -13.29 -4.00 -7.28
N ILE A 170 -12.19 -4.49 -6.68
CA ILE A 170 -12.23 -5.10 -5.35
C ILE A 170 -12.60 -4.05 -4.29
N ILE A 171 -12.02 -2.85 -4.34
CA ILE A 171 -12.36 -1.76 -3.40
C ILE A 171 -13.83 -1.36 -3.52
N GLU A 172 -14.36 -1.20 -4.73
CA GLU A 172 -15.77 -0.89 -4.95
C GLU A 172 -16.67 -2.00 -4.38
N GLY A 173 -16.31 -3.27 -4.60
CA GLY A 173 -17.01 -4.42 -4.01
C GLY A 173 -16.96 -4.43 -2.48
N ILE A 174 -15.83 -4.04 -1.87
CA ILE A 174 -15.68 -3.88 -0.41
C ILE A 174 -16.61 -2.79 0.11
N GLN A 175 -16.58 -1.60 -0.52
CA GLN A 175 -17.38 -0.45 -0.11
C GLN A 175 -18.87 -0.79 -0.07
N ILE A 176 -19.40 -1.44 -1.11
CA ILE A 176 -20.81 -1.82 -1.16
C ILE A 176 -21.13 -2.96 -0.20
N SER A 177 -20.33 -4.04 -0.21
CA SER A 177 -20.64 -5.23 0.57
C SER A 177 -20.52 -5.00 2.09
N LEU A 178 -19.60 -4.14 2.52
CA LEU A 178 -19.33 -3.87 3.93
C LEU A 178 -19.83 -2.49 4.39
N ASN A 179 -20.42 -1.70 3.50
CA ASN A 179 -20.92 -0.35 3.77
C ASN A 179 -19.82 0.56 4.35
N VAL A 180 -18.69 0.54 3.65
CA VAL A 180 -17.42 1.22 3.99
C VAL A 180 -17.29 2.46 3.12
N ASP A 181 -16.78 3.56 3.69
CA ASP A 181 -16.61 4.82 2.97
C ASP A 181 -15.41 4.78 2.01
N VAL A 182 -15.42 5.66 1.00
CA VAL A 182 -14.43 5.66 -0.11
C VAL A 182 -12.98 5.77 0.36
N ASP A 183 -12.76 6.41 1.51
CA ASP A 183 -11.43 6.69 2.05
C ASP A 183 -11.01 5.71 3.16
N GLU A 184 -11.81 4.72 3.52
CA GLU A 184 -11.49 3.77 4.61
C GLU A 184 -10.55 2.65 4.16
N VAL A 185 -10.58 2.25 2.88
CA VAL A 185 -9.67 1.25 2.30
C VAL A 185 -8.97 1.83 1.09
N LYS A 186 -7.64 1.80 1.09
CA LYS A 186 -6.80 2.26 -0.02
C LYS A 186 -5.91 1.13 -0.52
N TYR A 187 -5.34 1.31 -1.70
CA TYR A 187 -4.38 0.37 -2.24
C TYR A 187 -3.06 1.02 -2.63
N LEU A 188 -2.01 0.22 -2.63
CA LEU A 188 -0.75 0.48 -3.32
C LEU A 188 -0.35 -0.75 -4.13
N LEU A 189 0.43 -0.54 -5.18
CA LEU A 189 1.00 -1.62 -5.96
C LEU A 189 2.43 -1.87 -5.48
N MET A 190 2.73 -3.11 -5.14
CA MET A 190 4.06 -3.52 -4.72
C MET A 190 4.70 -4.35 -5.82
N VAL A 191 5.76 -3.83 -6.44
CA VAL A 191 6.53 -4.56 -7.44
C VAL A 191 7.19 -5.77 -6.79
N ASN A 192 7.13 -6.92 -7.44
CA ASN A 192 7.78 -8.12 -6.98
C ASN A 192 9.31 -7.94 -7.13
N PRO A 193 10.10 -8.04 -6.05
CA PRO A 193 11.55 -7.84 -6.12
C PRO A 193 12.28 -8.83 -7.04
N GLN A 194 11.68 -10.00 -7.30
CA GLN A 194 12.26 -11.04 -8.16
C GLN A 194 11.77 -10.95 -9.61
N ASP A 195 10.69 -10.23 -9.86
CA ASP A 195 10.10 -10.05 -11.18
C ASP A 195 9.48 -8.65 -11.27
N ASN A 196 10.25 -7.69 -11.80
CA ASN A 196 9.82 -6.29 -11.86
C ASN A 196 8.56 -6.06 -12.71
N ASN A 197 8.17 -7.04 -13.54
CA ASN A 197 6.96 -6.96 -14.35
C ASN A 197 5.71 -7.40 -13.59
N ARG A 198 5.88 -7.99 -12.41
CA ARG A 198 4.78 -8.40 -11.55
C ARG A 198 4.61 -7.44 -10.40
N SER A 199 3.36 -7.13 -10.11
CA SER A 199 2.99 -6.36 -8.93
C SER A 199 1.93 -7.12 -8.15
N SER A 200 1.98 -7.00 -6.83
CA SER A 200 0.91 -7.41 -5.93
C SER A 200 0.07 -6.20 -5.60
N ILE A 201 -1.23 -6.40 -5.41
CA ILE A 201 -2.11 -5.37 -4.86
C ILE A 201 -1.99 -5.44 -3.34
N VAL A 202 -1.71 -4.32 -2.68
CA VAL A 202 -1.72 -4.23 -1.23
C VAL A 202 -2.87 -3.31 -0.86
N LEU A 203 -3.93 -3.88 -0.30
CA LEU A 203 -5.03 -3.16 0.31
C LEU A 203 -4.70 -2.89 1.78
N TYR A 204 -4.95 -1.68 2.25
CA TYR A 204 -4.75 -1.33 3.65
C TYR A 204 -5.89 -0.42 4.13
N GLU A 205 -6.25 -0.59 5.40
CA GLU A 205 -7.23 0.30 6.05
C GLU A 205 -6.56 1.61 6.42
N THR A 206 -7.24 2.74 6.23
CA THR A 206 -6.62 4.06 6.46
C THR A 206 -6.59 4.45 7.93
N SER A 207 -7.44 3.85 8.76
CA SER A 207 -7.39 3.96 10.22
C SER A 207 -6.21 3.16 10.78
N GLU A 208 -5.44 3.79 11.67
CA GLU A 208 -4.36 3.10 12.38
C GLU A 208 -4.95 2.03 13.31
N GLY A 209 -4.33 0.84 13.33
CA GLY A 209 -4.79 -0.31 14.12
C GLY A 209 -5.97 -1.10 13.55
N GLY A 210 -6.59 -0.63 12.46
CA GLY A 210 -7.67 -1.33 11.76
C GLY A 210 -9.05 -1.24 12.42
N ALA A 211 -10.08 -1.21 11.57
CA ALA A 211 -11.50 -1.39 11.85
C ALA A 211 -11.97 -2.84 11.62
N GLY A 212 -11.09 -3.74 11.16
CA GLY A 212 -11.38 -5.16 10.93
C GLY A 212 -12.14 -5.45 9.62
N ILE A 213 -12.14 -4.49 8.69
CA ILE A 213 -12.76 -4.61 7.37
C ILE A 213 -12.02 -5.70 6.58
N LEU A 214 -10.70 -5.58 6.46
CA LEU A 214 -9.85 -6.48 5.70
C LEU A 214 -9.76 -7.85 6.35
N GLU A 215 -9.72 -7.94 7.69
CA GLU A 215 -9.78 -9.24 8.38
C GLU A 215 -11.02 -10.05 7.95
N SER A 216 -12.17 -9.39 7.77
CA SER A 216 -13.41 -10.06 7.39
C SER A 216 -13.37 -10.65 5.97
N ILE A 217 -12.57 -10.08 5.05
CA ILE A 217 -12.54 -10.44 3.62
C ILE A 217 -12.09 -11.88 3.40
N VAL A 218 -11.22 -12.41 4.26
CA VAL A 218 -10.72 -13.80 4.13
C VAL A 218 -11.79 -14.82 4.51
N THR A 219 -12.93 -14.39 5.05
CA THR A 219 -14.10 -15.24 5.29
C THR A 219 -14.83 -15.51 3.97
N ARG A 220 -15.06 -16.79 3.65
CA ARG A 220 -15.68 -17.21 2.38
C ARG A 220 -16.95 -16.45 2.00
N SER A 221 -17.88 -16.26 2.92
CA SER A 221 -19.16 -15.57 2.63
C SER A 221 -18.94 -14.10 2.28
N ILE A 222 -18.03 -13.41 2.98
CA ILE A 222 -17.71 -12.01 2.73
C ILE A 222 -16.93 -11.87 1.42
N PHE A 223 -15.94 -12.73 1.18
CA PHE A 223 -15.21 -12.78 -0.09
C PHE A 223 -16.16 -12.92 -1.29
N HIS A 224 -17.08 -13.89 -1.23
CA HIS A 224 -18.06 -14.14 -2.28
C HIS A 224 -18.98 -12.95 -2.49
N ARG A 225 -19.41 -12.29 -1.40
CA ARG A 225 -20.22 -11.09 -1.47
C ARG A 225 -19.47 -9.95 -2.14
N ILE A 226 -18.21 -9.69 -1.77
CA ILE A 226 -17.37 -8.66 -2.40
C ILE A 226 -17.23 -8.91 -3.90
N VAL A 227 -16.90 -10.14 -4.31
CA VAL A 227 -16.75 -10.49 -5.72
C VAL A 227 -18.06 -10.35 -6.49
N SER A 228 -19.18 -10.75 -5.88
CA SER A 228 -20.51 -10.59 -6.46
C SER A 228 -20.87 -9.11 -6.66
N GLU A 229 -20.65 -8.27 -5.65
CA GLU A 229 -20.91 -6.83 -5.75
C GLU A 229 -19.99 -6.18 -6.78
N ALA A 230 -18.71 -6.56 -6.84
CA ALA A 230 -17.79 -6.08 -7.86
C ALA A 230 -18.29 -6.41 -9.28
N LEU A 231 -18.78 -7.62 -9.53
CA LEU A 231 -19.39 -7.98 -10.83
C LEU A 231 -20.62 -7.13 -11.17
N VAL A 232 -21.48 -6.87 -10.17
CA VAL A 232 -22.67 -6.02 -10.33
C VAL A 232 -22.28 -4.59 -10.69
N ILE A 233 -21.36 -3.99 -9.93
CA ILE A 233 -20.84 -2.62 -10.16
C ILE A 233 -20.20 -2.50 -11.54
N LEU A 234 -19.49 -3.55 -11.96
CA LEU A 234 -18.93 -3.63 -13.31
C LEU A 234 -20.00 -3.99 -14.35
N HIS A 235 -21.28 -3.71 -14.16
CA HIS A 235 -22.37 -3.90 -15.14
C HIS A 235 -22.45 -5.31 -15.77
N GLU A 236 -21.96 -6.36 -15.11
CA GLU A 236 -21.91 -7.71 -15.69
C GLU A 236 -23.31 -8.22 -16.10
N TYR A 237 -24.33 -7.88 -15.30
CA TYR A 237 -25.69 -8.38 -15.47
C TYR A 237 -26.65 -7.35 -16.08
N GLU A 238 -26.13 -6.23 -16.58
CA GLU A 238 -26.94 -5.15 -17.17
C GLU A 238 -27.04 -5.27 -18.69
N GLU A 239 -28.19 -4.85 -19.25
CA GLU A 239 -28.39 -4.76 -20.71
C GLU A 239 -27.56 -3.63 -21.34
N LYS A 240 -27.39 -2.52 -20.60
CA LYS A 240 -26.65 -1.34 -21.05
C LYS A 240 -25.36 -1.23 -20.27
N GLN A 241 -24.28 -1.64 -20.91
CA GLN A 241 -22.98 -1.68 -20.30
C GLN A 241 -22.11 -0.52 -20.77
N CYS A 242 -21.34 0.09 -19.88
CA CYS A 242 -20.30 1.02 -20.30
C CYS A 242 -19.19 0.27 -21.07
N ASP A 243 -18.52 0.96 -21.98
CA ASP A 243 -17.54 0.33 -22.87
C ASP A 243 -16.25 -0.06 -22.14
N ARG A 244 -15.66 0.84 -21.35
CA ARG A 244 -14.42 0.60 -20.59
C ARG A 244 -14.58 0.88 -19.09
N ALA A 245 -14.83 2.12 -18.73
CA ALA A 245 -15.06 2.56 -17.36
C ALA A 245 -15.98 3.78 -17.35
N CYS A 246 -16.75 3.96 -16.27
CA CYS A 246 -17.61 5.11 -16.03
C CYS A 246 -17.66 5.42 -14.53
N TYR A 247 -18.29 6.55 -14.17
CA TYR A 247 -18.46 6.98 -12.77
C TYR A 247 -19.41 6.10 -11.95
N GLU A 248 -20.20 5.24 -12.60
CA GLU A 248 -21.08 4.29 -11.94
C GLU A 248 -20.39 2.93 -11.69
N CYS A 249 -19.16 2.73 -12.18
CA CYS A 249 -18.44 1.46 -12.02
C CYS A 249 -17.01 1.58 -11.43
N LEU A 250 -16.09 2.26 -12.10
CA LEU A 250 -14.66 2.26 -11.76
C LEU A 250 -14.08 3.67 -11.57
N CYS A 251 -14.64 4.67 -12.23
CA CYS A 251 -14.13 6.02 -12.18
C CYS A 251 -14.65 6.73 -10.93
N ASN A 252 -13.76 7.38 -10.19
CA ASN A 252 -14.11 8.28 -9.12
C ASN A 252 -13.21 9.52 -9.13
N TYR A 253 -13.48 10.46 -8.23
CA TYR A 253 -12.73 11.71 -8.16
C TYR A 253 -11.25 11.48 -7.80
N TYR A 254 -10.94 10.47 -7.01
CA TYR A 254 -9.60 10.23 -6.48
C TYR A 254 -8.68 9.50 -7.47
N ASN A 255 -9.22 8.80 -8.46
CA ASN A 255 -8.47 8.03 -9.47
C ASN A 255 -8.48 8.65 -10.87
N GLN A 256 -8.73 9.96 -11.00
CA GLN A 256 -8.79 10.67 -12.29
C GLN A 256 -7.59 10.43 -13.21
N SER A 257 -6.38 10.30 -12.65
CA SER A 257 -5.17 10.01 -13.43
C SER A 257 -5.18 8.64 -14.12
N ASP A 258 -6.02 7.73 -13.64
CA ASP A 258 -6.10 6.35 -14.11
C ASP A 258 -7.30 6.11 -15.05
N HIS A 259 -8.20 7.09 -15.24
CA HIS A 259 -9.42 6.92 -16.05
C HIS A 259 -9.15 6.39 -17.47
N ASP A 260 -8.05 6.81 -18.10
CA ASP A 260 -7.70 6.38 -19.46
C ASP A 260 -7.29 4.89 -19.57
N ILE A 261 -6.82 4.31 -18.46
CA ILE A 261 -6.32 2.93 -18.42
C ILE A 261 -7.30 1.95 -17.78
N LEU A 262 -8.30 2.42 -17.04
CA LEU A 262 -9.31 1.56 -16.43
C LEU A 262 -10.18 0.89 -17.51
N ASP A 263 -10.38 -0.42 -17.38
CA ASP A 263 -11.20 -1.19 -18.32
C ASP A 263 -11.80 -2.42 -17.64
N ARG A 264 -13.12 -2.37 -17.37
CA ARG A 264 -13.87 -3.44 -16.71
C ARG A 264 -13.67 -4.80 -17.36
N LYS A 265 -13.55 -4.86 -18.69
CA LYS A 265 -13.51 -6.13 -19.43
C LYS A 265 -12.28 -6.96 -19.08
N LEU A 266 -11.19 -6.32 -18.66
CA LEU A 266 -9.93 -6.97 -18.30
C LEU A 266 -10.07 -7.90 -17.10
N VAL A 267 -10.96 -7.57 -16.15
CA VAL A 267 -11.03 -8.26 -14.85
C VAL A 267 -12.26 -9.17 -14.70
N LEU A 268 -13.28 -9.02 -15.55
CA LEU A 268 -14.50 -9.83 -15.49
C LEU A 268 -14.24 -11.34 -15.54
N PRO A 269 -13.35 -11.88 -16.41
CA PRO A 269 -13.07 -13.32 -16.40
C PRO A 269 -12.53 -13.81 -15.05
N LEU A 270 -11.59 -13.07 -14.45
CA LEU A 270 -11.02 -13.39 -13.15
C LEU A 270 -12.09 -13.32 -12.05
N LEU A 271 -12.92 -12.28 -12.03
CA LEU A 271 -13.99 -12.14 -11.03
C LEU A 271 -15.04 -13.26 -11.13
N ARG A 272 -15.37 -13.73 -12.35
CA ARG A 272 -16.25 -14.88 -12.54
C ARG A 272 -15.64 -16.17 -11.97
N ASP A 273 -14.35 -16.40 -12.20
CA ASP A 273 -13.64 -17.54 -11.62
C ASP A 273 -13.67 -17.46 -10.08
N LEU A 274 -13.41 -16.29 -9.52
CA LEU A 274 -13.42 -16.03 -8.07
C LEU A 274 -14.78 -16.21 -7.42
N LEU A 275 -15.88 -15.98 -8.15
CA LEU A 275 -17.24 -16.17 -7.64
C LEU A 275 -17.52 -17.64 -7.24
N THR A 276 -16.79 -18.57 -7.85
CA THR A 276 -16.90 -20.02 -7.55
C THR A 276 -15.77 -20.55 -6.68
N ALA A 277 -14.78 -19.71 -6.35
CA ALA A 277 -13.59 -20.12 -5.64
C ALA A 277 -13.87 -20.45 -4.16
N ASP A 278 -13.18 -21.44 -3.61
CA ASP A 278 -13.13 -21.69 -2.17
C ASP A 278 -11.93 -20.96 -1.59
N VAL A 279 -12.13 -20.21 -0.51
CA VAL A 279 -11.05 -19.50 0.19
C VAL A 279 -10.57 -20.38 1.33
N ARG A 280 -9.31 -20.82 1.27
CA ARG A 280 -8.72 -21.72 2.27
C ARG A 280 -7.44 -21.15 2.84
N VAL A 281 -7.23 -21.42 4.13
CA VAL A 281 -5.93 -21.20 4.77
C VAL A 281 -4.90 -22.11 4.10
N VAL A 282 -3.75 -21.54 3.76
CA VAL A 282 -2.60 -22.27 3.23
C VAL A 282 -1.37 -21.97 4.06
N LYS A 283 -0.43 -22.89 4.08
CA LYS A 283 0.85 -22.67 4.76
C LYS A 283 1.69 -21.64 4.01
N ASP A 284 2.42 -20.83 4.78
CA ASP A 284 3.47 -20.00 4.19
C ASP A 284 4.61 -20.91 3.72
N THR A 285 4.96 -20.78 2.44
CA THR A 285 6.06 -21.53 1.81
C THR A 285 7.27 -20.63 1.52
N SER A 286 7.28 -19.41 2.09
CA SER A 286 8.41 -18.51 1.98
C SER A 286 9.69 -19.16 2.55
N PRO A 287 10.87 -18.93 1.93
CA PRO A 287 12.12 -19.50 2.42
C PRO A 287 12.40 -19.17 3.89
N THR A 288 12.00 -17.98 4.35
CA THR A 288 12.10 -17.55 5.75
C THR A 288 11.30 -18.44 6.69
N THR A 289 10.04 -18.72 6.36
CA THR A 289 9.16 -19.54 7.21
C THR A 289 9.56 -21.00 7.17
N VAL A 290 9.98 -21.51 6.00
CA VAL A 290 10.52 -22.87 5.87
C VAL A 290 11.76 -23.04 6.75
N ASN A 291 12.71 -22.11 6.69
CA ASN A 291 13.92 -22.16 7.51
C ASN A 291 13.60 -22.06 9.02
N HIS A 292 12.63 -21.21 9.40
CA HIS A 292 12.18 -21.09 10.79
C HIS A 292 11.55 -22.38 11.30
N TYR A 293 10.66 -22.98 10.51
CA TYR A 293 10.06 -24.28 10.80
C TYR A 293 11.12 -25.37 10.97
N GLU A 294 12.09 -25.45 10.05
CA GLU A 294 13.19 -26.44 10.14
C GLU A 294 14.05 -26.22 11.38
N HIS A 295 14.30 -24.96 11.75
CA HIS A 295 15.00 -24.62 12.99
C HIS A 295 14.23 -25.10 14.23
N LEU A 296 12.96 -24.76 14.36
CA LEU A 296 12.11 -25.19 15.48
C LEU A 296 12.01 -26.72 15.57
N ILE A 297 11.83 -27.41 14.44
CA ILE A 297 11.78 -28.89 14.38
C ILE A 297 13.09 -29.51 14.87
N SER A 298 14.23 -28.87 14.59
CA SER A 298 15.54 -29.36 15.04
C SER A 298 15.75 -29.26 16.55
N GLN A 299 15.02 -28.35 17.21
CA GLN A 299 15.07 -28.11 18.65
C GLN A 299 14.03 -28.91 19.44
N CYS A 300 13.07 -29.57 18.78
CA CYS A 300 12.10 -30.42 19.46
C CYS A 300 12.77 -31.63 20.12
N GLU A 301 12.49 -31.84 21.41
CA GLU A 301 13.05 -32.92 22.24
C GLU A 301 12.15 -34.17 22.24
N SER A 302 10.87 -34.02 21.91
CA SER A 302 9.90 -35.13 21.90
C SER A 302 9.27 -35.38 20.52
N SER A 303 8.75 -36.60 20.32
CA SER A 303 7.98 -36.94 19.11
C SER A 303 6.66 -36.18 19.04
N LEU A 304 6.05 -35.88 20.19
CA LEU A 304 4.81 -35.13 20.29
C LEU A 304 5.00 -33.69 19.82
N GLU A 305 6.06 -33.01 20.26
CA GLU A 305 6.39 -31.65 19.79
C GLU A 305 6.52 -31.60 18.27
N LYS A 306 7.26 -32.55 17.68
CA LYS A 306 7.43 -32.62 16.22
C LYS A 306 6.09 -32.81 15.51
N GLN A 307 5.21 -33.65 16.05
CA GLN A 307 3.87 -33.87 15.48
C GLN A 307 3.00 -32.61 15.56
N VAL A 308 2.99 -31.94 16.72
CA VAL A 308 2.24 -30.69 16.92
C VAL A 308 2.76 -29.59 16.00
N LEU A 309 4.07 -29.37 15.97
CA LEU A 309 4.68 -28.34 15.13
C LEU A 309 4.48 -28.62 13.63
N THR A 310 4.57 -29.88 13.21
CA THR A 310 4.24 -30.28 11.83
C THR A 310 2.78 -29.98 11.52
N ALA A 311 1.85 -30.26 12.45
CA ALA A 311 0.44 -29.94 12.25
C ALA A 311 0.22 -28.43 12.13
N ILE A 312 0.76 -27.62 13.05
CA ILE A 312 0.69 -26.15 13.00
C ILE A 312 1.14 -25.64 11.62
N TYR A 313 2.31 -26.09 11.16
CA TYR A 313 2.86 -25.69 9.87
C TYR A 313 1.99 -26.14 8.69
N GLN A 314 1.52 -27.39 8.66
CA GLN A 314 0.70 -27.90 7.56
C GLN A 314 -0.70 -27.25 7.49
N TYR A 315 -1.26 -26.86 8.64
CA TYR A 315 -2.52 -26.13 8.72
C TYR A 315 -2.36 -24.62 8.46
N GLY A 316 -1.14 -24.12 8.25
CA GLY A 316 -0.87 -22.71 7.99
C GLY A 316 -1.16 -21.79 9.18
N LEU A 317 -1.02 -22.33 10.40
CA LEU A 317 -1.13 -21.57 11.63
C LEU A 317 0.20 -20.86 11.95
N PRO A 318 0.19 -19.76 12.73
CA PRO A 318 1.41 -19.09 13.17
C PRO A 318 2.35 -20.06 13.88
N LEU A 319 3.63 -20.03 13.49
CA LEU A 319 4.67 -20.82 14.15
C LEU A 319 5.06 -20.13 15.47
N PRO A 320 5.46 -20.90 16.50
CA PRO A 320 6.04 -20.32 17.71
C PRO A 320 7.29 -19.48 17.41
N ASP A 321 7.55 -18.45 18.21
CA ASP A 321 8.75 -17.62 18.08
C ASP A 321 10.03 -18.40 18.43
N SER A 322 9.96 -19.21 19.49
CA SER A 322 11.07 -20.00 20.03
C SER A 322 10.64 -21.42 20.36
N ALA A 323 11.58 -22.37 20.33
CA ALA A 323 11.39 -23.69 20.93
C ALA A 323 12.10 -23.76 22.28
N GLN A 324 11.51 -24.49 23.24
CA GLN A 324 12.10 -24.75 24.56
C GLN A 324 12.43 -23.49 25.39
N GLU A 325 11.66 -22.42 25.20
CA GLU A 325 11.83 -21.19 25.98
C GLU A 325 11.29 -21.38 27.40
N ILE A 326 12.13 -21.07 28.40
CA ILE A 326 11.74 -21.13 29.82
C ILE A 326 11.12 -19.80 30.18
N ILE A 327 9.81 -19.78 30.38
CA ILE A 327 9.08 -18.60 30.84
C ILE A 327 9.27 -18.48 32.36
N SER A 328 9.87 -17.38 32.82
CA SER A 328 10.05 -17.10 34.25
C SER A 328 8.94 -16.15 34.74
N GLU A 329 8.52 -16.27 36.01
CA GLU A 329 7.42 -15.47 36.60
C GLU A 329 7.66 -13.93 36.57
N ASN A 330 8.83 -13.45 36.16
CA ASN A 330 9.15 -12.02 36.11
C ASN A 330 9.08 -11.39 34.72
N ASP A 331 8.67 -12.13 33.68
CA ASP A 331 8.63 -11.68 32.29
C ASP A 331 7.20 -11.38 31.76
N GLU A 332 6.23 -11.12 32.67
CA GLU A 332 4.89 -10.57 32.31
C GLU A 332 4.88 -9.05 32.11
#